data_AF-A0A7J7NW35-F1
#
_entry.id   AF-A0A7J7NW35-F1
#
_cell.length_a   1.000
_cell.length_b   1.000
_cell.length_c   1.000
_cell.angle_alpha   90.00
_cell.angle_beta   90.00
_cell.angle_gamma   90.00
#
_symmetry.space_group_name_H-M   'P 1'
#
loop_
_entity.id
_entity.type
_entity.pdbx_description
1 polymer ?
#
loop_
_entity_poly.entity_id
_entity_poly.type
_entity_poly.pdbx_seq_one_letter_code
_entity_poly.pdbx_strand_id
1 'polypeptide(L)'
;MFSLFVLRVDSINPVLRRSGRLDAAVEVTIPSEEDRLRILKLYSKKLPLDPSVDLEDIAASCKGYVGADLEALCREAAMSADRRSSNIKKGGSLCDLTMDDWKHARSVVGPSITRGVTVEIPKVSWEDIGGLNELKKKLQQAVEWPIKYPEQLARLGISPVRGILLHGPPGCSKTTLVKAAANAAQASLFSLSGAELYSMYVGEGEALLRNTFQRARLAAPSIIFFDEADVIAAKRGGNSSGNGAVGERLLSTLLTEMDGLEEATGILVLAATNRPYAIDAALMRPGRFDLGVSFNDIFV
;
A
#
# COMPACT_ATOMS: atom_id res chain seq x y z
N MET A 1 -15.56 -30.62 4.66
CA MET A 1 -14.21 -30.23 4.25
C MET A 1 -13.94 -28.84 4.82
N PHE A 2 -13.40 -28.78 6.05
CA PHE A 2 -13.15 -27.50 6.72
C PHE A 2 -11.91 -26.86 6.10
N SER A 3 -12.12 -25.94 5.16
CA SER A 3 -11.05 -25.09 4.64
C SER A 3 -10.79 -23.98 5.65
N LEU A 4 -9.71 -24.14 6.42
CA LEU A 4 -9.23 -23.12 7.34
C LEU A 4 -8.65 -21.97 6.49
N PHE A 5 -9.41 -20.89 6.32
CA PHE A 5 -8.94 -19.66 5.68
C PHE A 5 -7.92 -18.98 6.59
N VAL A 6 -6.64 -19.29 6.40
CA VAL A 6 -5.56 -18.68 7.18
C VAL A 6 -4.80 -17.68 6.31
N LEU A 7 -5.02 -16.39 6.58
CA LEU A 7 -4.29 -15.24 5.99
C LEU A 7 -2.81 -15.17 6.40
N ARG A 8 -2.33 -16.09 7.24
CA ARG A 8 -0.91 -16.26 7.61
C ARG A 8 -0.58 -17.74 7.65
N VAL A 9 -0.21 -18.30 6.50
CA VAL A 9 0.31 -19.68 6.45
C VAL A 9 1.44 -19.82 7.48
N ASP A 10 2.26 -18.78 7.64
CA ASP A 10 3.38 -18.70 8.58
C ASP A 10 3.01 -18.75 10.07
N SER A 11 1.79 -18.39 10.46
CA SER A 11 1.33 -18.56 11.85
C SER A 11 0.86 -19.98 12.17
N ILE A 12 0.74 -20.86 11.18
CA ILE A 12 0.41 -22.27 11.41
C ILE A 12 1.66 -23.02 11.86
N ASN A 13 1.52 -23.79 12.94
CA ASN A 13 2.60 -24.60 13.49
C ASN A 13 3.26 -25.48 12.39
N PRO A 14 4.59 -25.42 12.22
CA PRO A 14 5.30 -26.14 11.14
C PRO A 14 5.11 -27.67 11.21
N VAL A 15 4.78 -28.24 12.38
CA VAL A 15 4.49 -29.67 12.53
C VAL A 15 3.19 -30.05 11.79
N LEU A 16 2.26 -29.11 11.57
CA LEU A 16 1.04 -29.35 10.80
C LEU A 16 1.27 -29.32 9.28
N ARG A 17 2.39 -28.75 8.81
CA ARG A 17 2.75 -28.67 7.38
C ARG A 17 3.60 -29.85 6.89
N ARG A 18 3.84 -30.85 7.73
CA ARG A 18 4.56 -32.06 7.34
C ARG A 18 3.66 -32.98 6.52
N SER A 19 4.28 -33.68 5.57
CA SER A 19 3.63 -34.70 4.73
C SER A 19 2.77 -35.66 5.57
N GLY A 20 1.55 -35.91 5.12
CA GLY A 20 0.54 -36.72 5.81
C GLY A 20 -0.39 -35.94 6.73
N ARG A 21 -0.39 -34.60 6.65
CA ARG A 21 -1.28 -33.72 7.44
C ARG A 21 -1.96 -32.68 6.55
N LEU A 22 -1.41 -31.47 6.47
CA LEU A 22 -1.85 -30.44 5.55
C LEU A 22 -0.90 -30.44 4.35
N ASP A 23 -1.20 -31.29 3.37
CA ASP A 23 -0.32 -31.56 2.23
C ASP A 23 -0.44 -30.50 1.12
N ALA A 24 -1.53 -29.73 1.12
CA ALA A 24 -1.79 -28.67 0.15
C ALA A 24 -2.11 -27.35 0.86
N ALA A 25 -1.48 -26.28 0.40
CA ALA A 25 -1.82 -24.91 0.76
C ALA A 25 -2.31 -24.20 -0.50
N VAL A 26 -3.45 -23.52 -0.40
CA VAL A 26 -3.97 -22.67 -1.47
C VAL A 26 -3.94 -21.25 -0.94
N GLU A 27 -3.13 -20.40 -1.56
CA GLU A 27 -3.10 -18.97 -1.25
C GLU A 27 -4.25 -18.28 -1.96
N VAL A 28 -5.07 -17.55 -1.20
CA VAL A 28 -6.17 -16.75 -1.75
C VAL A 28 -5.67 -15.33 -1.88
N THR A 29 -5.53 -14.87 -3.12
CA THR A 29 -5.11 -13.51 -3.43
C THR A 29 -6.27 -12.52 -3.34
N ILE A 30 -5.94 -11.24 -3.36
CA ILE A 30 -6.90 -10.14 -3.39
C ILE A 30 -7.59 -10.15 -4.76
N PRO A 31 -8.92 -10.02 -4.82
CA PRO A 31 -9.65 -10.12 -6.08
C PRO A 31 -9.31 -8.98 -7.04
N SER A 32 -9.08 -9.33 -8.31
CA SER A 32 -8.96 -8.38 -9.41
C SER A 32 -10.28 -7.63 -9.64
N GLU A 33 -10.28 -6.59 -10.49
CA GLU A 33 -11.52 -5.86 -10.81
C GLU A 33 -12.60 -6.77 -11.39
N GLU A 34 -12.22 -7.66 -12.33
CA GLU A 34 -13.13 -8.66 -12.88
C GLU A 34 -13.68 -9.61 -11.81
N ASP A 35 -12.85 -10.03 -10.87
CA ASP A 35 -13.27 -10.91 -9.78
C ASP A 35 -14.21 -10.19 -8.82
N ARG A 36 -13.93 -8.91 -8.50
CA ARG A 36 -14.84 -8.08 -7.70
C ARG A 36 -16.20 -7.94 -8.38
N LEU A 37 -16.23 -7.72 -9.70
CA LEU A 37 -17.47 -7.69 -10.48
C LEU A 37 -18.22 -9.02 -10.41
N ARG A 38 -17.54 -10.16 -10.57
CA ARG A 38 -18.14 -11.49 -10.44
C ARG A 38 -18.74 -11.71 -9.04
N ILE A 39 -18.02 -11.31 -8.00
CA ILE A 39 -18.46 -11.40 -6.61
C ILE A 39 -19.69 -10.50 -6.38
N LEU A 40 -19.66 -9.24 -6.85
CA LEU A 40 -20.79 -8.32 -6.76
C LEU A 40 -22.01 -8.88 -7.49
N LYS A 41 -21.86 -9.40 -8.72
CA LYS A 41 -22.93 -10.09 -9.46
C LYS A 41 -23.50 -11.29 -8.70
N LEU A 42 -22.69 -12.00 -7.92
CA LEU A 42 -23.15 -13.13 -7.11
C LEU A 42 -24.01 -12.67 -5.93
N TYR A 43 -23.55 -11.66 -5.18
CA TYR A 43 -24.29 -11.13 -4.03
C TYR A 43 -25.52 -10.30 -4.42
N SER A 44 -25.47 -9.64 -5.58
CA SER A 44 -26.56 -8.79 -6.07
C SER A 44 -27.71 -9.55 -6.73
N LYS A 45 -27.53 -10.84 -7.08
CA LYS A 45 -28.58 -11.71 -7.66
C LYS A 45 -29.90 -11.75 -6.89
N LYS A 46 -29.86 -11.55 -5.56
CA LYS A 46 -31.03 -11.60 -4.67
C LYS A 46 -31.55 -10.22 -4.29
N LEU A 47 -30.90 -9.15 -4.76
CA LEU A 47 -31.25 -7.77 -4.42
C LEU A 47 -32.09 -7.15 -5.54
N PRO A 48 -33.14 -6.37 -5.21
CA PRO A 48 -33.85 -5.56 -6.19
C PRO A 48 -32.95 -4.40 -6.61
N LEU A 49 -32.34 -4.49 -7.79
CA LEU A 49 -31.45 -3.45 -8.32
C LEU A 49 -32.23 -2.52 -9.24
N ASP A 50 -32.04 -1.22 -9.07
CA ASP A 50 -32.53 -0.24 -10.03
C ASP A 50 -31.73 -0.35 -11.35
N PRO A 51 -32.36 -0.21 -12.53
CA PRO A 51 -31.67 -0.27 -13.83
C PRO A 51 -30.56 0.77 -14.01
N SER A 52 -30.54 1.83 -13.20
CA SER A 52 -29.48 2.85 -13.20
C SER A 52 -28.19 2.41 -12.49
N VAL A 53 -28.18 1.27 -11.79
CA VAL A 53 -27.01 0.80 -11.06
C VAL A 53 -26.04 0.07 -11.98
N ASP A 54 -24.87 0.65 -12.16
CA ASP A 54 -23.76 0.01 -12.84
C ASP A 54 -22.84 -0.71 -11.83
N LEU A 55 -22.81 -2.04 -11.92
CA LEU A 55 -21.95 -2.88 -11.08
C LEU A 55 -20.47 -2.82 -11.50
N GLU A 56 -20.17 -2.45 -12.75
CA GLU A 56 -18.80 -2.31 -13.26
C GLU A 56 -18.16 -1.07 -12.63
N ASP A 57 -18.87 0.05 -12.62
CA ASP A 57 -18.45 1.26 -11.91
C ASP A 57 -18.23 1.00 -10.41
N ILE A 58 -19.13 0.26 -9.77
CA ILE A 58 -18.97 -0.11 -8.35
C ILE A 58 -17.69 -0.96 -8.17
N ALA A 59 -17.46 -1.96 -9.01
CA ALA A 59 -16.29 -2.84 -8.94
C ALA A 59 -14.95 -2.10 -9.14
N ALA A 60 -14.91 -1.16 -10.09
CA ALA A 60 -13.78 -0.27 -10.34
C ALA A 60 -13.49 0.59 -9.10
N SER A 61 -14.56 1.08 -8.47
CA SER A 61 -14.49 1.96 -7.31
C SER A 61 -14.08 1.23 -6.00
N CYS A 62 -14.36 -0.08 -5.89
CA CYS A 62 -14.06 -0.91 -4.71
C CYS A 62 -12.64 -1.49 -4.72
N LYS A 63 -11.62 -0.69 -5.05
CA LYS A 63 -10.22 -1.13 -5.03
C LYS A 63 -9.80 -1.56 -3.62
N GLY A 64 -9.24 -2.77 -3.50
CA GLY A 64 -8.76 -3.33 -2.22
C GLY A 64 -9.81 -3.99 -1.33
N TYR A 65 -11.06 -4.14 -1.79
CA TYR A 65 -12.09 -4.88 -1.07
C TYR A 65 -11.87 -6.38 -1.22
N VAL A 66 -12.00 -7.15 -0.13
CA VAL A 66 -12.12 -8.61 -0.20
C VAL A 66 -13.57 -9.06 -0.37
N GLY A 67 -13.80 -10.34 -0.65
CA GLY A 67 -15.15 -10.90 -0.78
C GLY A 67 -16.07 -10.58 0.40
N ALA A 68 -15.54 -10.63 1.64
CA ALA A 68 -16.30 -10.26 2.84
C ALA A 68 -16.65 -8.77 2.90
N ASP A 69 -15.78 -7.89 2.38
CA ASP A 69 -16.06 -6.45 2.33
C ASP A 69 -17.13 -6.14 1.28
N LEU A 70 -17.09 -6.82 0.12
CA LEU A 70 -18.10 -6.69 -0.93
C LEU A 70 -19.46 -7.20 -0.44
N GLU A 71 -19.49 -8.31 0.30
CA GLU A 71 -20.70 -8.81 0.95
C GLU A 71 -21.26 -7.80 1.96
N ALA A 72 -20.39 -7.23 2.80
CA ALA A 72 -20.79 -6.20 3.75
C ALA A 72 -21.29 -4.94 3.05
N LEU A 73 -20.67 -4.54 1.94
CA LEU A 73 -21.08 -3.41 1.11
C LEU A 73 -22.49 -3.63 0.53
N CYS A 74 -22.76 -4.79 -0.07
CA CYS A 74 -24.09 -5.17 -0.57
C CYS A 74 -25.14 -5.11 0.54
N ARG A 75 -24.81 -5.63 1.73
CA ARG A 75 -25.70 -5.65 2.89
C ARG A 75 -25.99 -4.25 3.42
N GLU A 76 -24.98 -3.39 3.50
CA GLU A 76 -25.15 -2.00 3.94
C GLU A 76 -25.95 -1.18 2.91
N ALA A 77 -25.75 -1.39 1.61
CA ALA A 77 -26.55 -0.76 0.57
C ALA A 77 -28.03 -1.18 0.66
N ALA A 78 -28.31 -2.47 0.90
CA ALA A 78 -29.67 -2.94 1.13
C ALA A 78 -30.29 -2.35 2.40
N MET A 79 -29.53 -2.21 3.49
CA MET A 79 -30.01 -1.55 4.71
C MET A 79 -30.25 -0.05 4.51
N SER A 80 -29.43 0.64 3.71
CA SER A 80 -29.65 2.04 3.33
C SER A 80 -30.97 2.20 2.56
N ALA A 81 -31.21 1.33 1.57
CA ALA A 81 -32.45 1.32 0.80
C ALA A 81 -33.68 1.04 1.70
N ASP A 82 -33.57 0.14 2.68
CA ASP A 82 -34.63 -0.16 3.63
C ASP A 82 -34.88 0.98 4.65
N ARG A 83 -33.83 1.68 5.09
CA ARG A 83 -33.97 2.91 5.90
C ARG A 83 -34.64 4.04 5.13
N ARG A 84 -34.38 4.12 3.81
CA ARG A 84 -35.06 5.07 2.92
C ARG A 84 -36.53 4.69 2.72
N SER A 85 -36.83 3.41 2.53
CA SER A 85 -38.21 2.90 2.36
C SER A 85 -39.08 3.12 3.61
N SER A 86 -38.54 2.83 4.78
CA SER A 86 -39.23 2.96 6.07
C SER A 86 -39.58 4.40 6.41
N ASN A 87 -38.73 5.37 6.03
CA ASN A 87 -39.03 6.80 6.15
C ASN A 87 -40.12 7.28 5.16
N ILE A 88 -40.29 6.60 4.03
CA ILE A 88 -41.17 7.05 2.94
C ILE A 88 -42.62 6.53 3.08
N LYS A 89 -42.91 5.33 3.63
CA LYS A 89 -44.29 4.89 3.99
C LYS A 89 -44.40 3.53 4.69
N LYS A 90 -45.37 3.43 5.62
CA LYS A 90 -45.99 2.20 6.22
C LYS A 90 -46.75 1.32 5.19
N GLY A 91 -46.23 1.11 3.99
CA GLY A 91 -46.88 0.28 2.96
C GLY A 91 -45.82 -0.41 2.13
N GLY A 92 -45.74 -1.74 2.27
CA GLY A 92 -44.65 -2.60 1.79
C GLY A 92 -44.44 -2.60 0.28
N SER A 93 -43.75 -1.58 -0.23
CA SER A 93 -43.11 -1.62 -1.54
C SER A 93 -41.66 -2.05 -1.36
N LEU A 94 -41.22 -3.03 -2.15
CA LEU A 94 -39.81 -3.35 -2.32
C LEU A 94 -39.13 -2.08 -2.84
N CYS A 95 -38.14 -1.55 -2.11
CA CYS A 95 -37.36 -0.43 -2.60
C CYS A 95 -36.18 -0.96 -3.40
N ASP A 96 -36.11 -0.55 -4.66
CA ASP A 96 -34.97 -0.83 -5.50
C ASP A 96 -33.73 -0.09 -4.96
N LEU A 97 -32.60 -0.80 -4.97
CA LEU A 97 -31.30 -0.24 -4.59
C LEU A 97 -30.86 0.75 -5.66
N THR A 98 -30.59 1.98 -5.24
CA THR A 98 -30.13 3.06 -6.12
C THR A 98 -28.62 3.27 -5.97
N MET A 99 -28.00 3.99 -6.91
CA MET A 99 -26.58 4.29 -6.85
C MET A 99 -26.18 5.09 -5.60
N ASP A 100 -27.10 5.87 -5.03
CA ASP A 100 -26.82 6.64 -3.81
C ASP A 100 -26.74 5.76 -2.56
N ASP A 101 -27.46 4.65 -2.50
CA ASP A 101 -27.36 3.67 -1.41
C ASP A 101 -25.97 3.01 -1.40
N TRP A 102 -25.38 2.77 -2.58
CA TRP A 102 -24.01 2.27 -2.72
C TRP A 102 -22.95 3.29 -2.30
N LYS A 103 -23.15 4.57 -2.65
CA LYS A 103 -22.28 5.67 -2.17
C LYS A 103 -22.32 5.76 -0.65
N HIS A 104 -23.51 5.68 -0.05
CA HIS A 104 -23.64 5.66 1.41
C HIS A 104 -22.95 4.43 2.01
N ALA A 105 -23.22 3.24 1.49
CA ALA A 105 -22.60 1.99 1.96
C ALA A 105 -21.06 2.05 1.93
N ARG A 106 -20.47 2.67 0.91
CA ARG A 106 -19.02 2.82 0.78
C ARG A 106 -18.41 3.74 1.85
N SER A 107 -19.17 4.74 2.32
CA SER A 107 -18.72 5.61 3.41
C SER A 107 -18.62 4.87 4.75
N VAL A 108 -19.42 3.81 4.93
CA VAL A 108 -19.49 3.01 6.16
C VAL A 108 -18.57 1.79 6.08
N VAL A 109 -18.56 1.08 4.95
CA VAL A 109 -17.81 -0.14 4.72
C VAL A 109 -16.55 0.19 3.92
N GLY A 110 -15.43 0.40 4.61
CA GLY A 110 -14.10 0.51 4.00
C GLY A 110 -13.42 -0.86 3.81
N PRO A 111 -12.37 -0.94 2.97
CA PRO A 111 -11.65 -2.19 2.73
C PRO A 111 -10.97 -2.71 4.00
N SER A 112 -11.15 -3.99 4.30
CA SER A 112 -10.57 -4.60 5.49
C SER A 112 -9.06 -4.81 5.37
N ILE A 113 -8.53 -4.86 4.15
CA ILE A 113 -7.09 -5.05 3.89
C ILE A 113 -6.26 -3.85 4.38
N THR A 114 -6.85 -2.66 4.40
CA THR A 114 -6.22 -1.45 4.94
C THR A 114 -6.45 -1.30 6.45
N ARG A 115 -7.25 -2.16 7.10
CA ARG A 115 -7.45 -2.11 8.55
C ARG A 115 -6.23 -2.71 9.26
N GLY A 116 -5.56 -1.92 10.09
CA GLY A 116 -4.49 -2.37 10.98
C GLY A 116 -3.05 -2.06 10.55
N VAL A 117 -2.85 -1.37 9.41
CA VAL A 117 -1.65 -0.54 9.20
C VAL A 117 -2.16 0.89 9.24
N THR A 118 -1.53 1.73 10.03
CA THR A 118 -1.83 3.15 10.16
C THR A 118 -1.65 3.82 8.80
N VAL A 119 -2.70 3.80 7.97
CA VAL A 119 -2.85 4.73 6.85
C VAL A 119 -3.12 6.09 7.49
N GLU A 120 -2.06 6.67 8.05
CA GLU A 120 -2.08 8.01 8.56
C GLU A 120 -1.82 8.92 7.38
N ILE A 121 -2.80 9.75 7.03
CA ILE A 121 -2.49 11.00 6.36
C ILE A 121 -1.78 11.82 7.43
N PRO A 122 -0.45 12.00 7.35
CA PRO A 122 0.28 12.71 8.38
C PRO A 122 -0.23 14.15 8.46
N LYS A 123 -0.49 14.63 9.68
CA LYS A 123 -0.99 16.01 9.90
C LYS A 123 0.10 17.09 9.72
N VAL A 124 1.33 16.68 9.40
CA VAL A 124 2.49 17.56 9.29
C VAL A 124 2.46 18.26 7.93
N SER A 125 2.65 19.57 7.92
CA SER A 125 2.72 20.40 6.72
C SER A 125 4.15 20.81 6.39
N TRP A 126 4.38 21.38 5.21
CA TRP A 126 5.69 21.94 4.84
C TRP A 126 6.12 23.13 5.71
N GLU A 127 5.15 23.79 6.35
CA GLU A 127 5.32 24.96 7.21
C GLU A 127 5.95 24.58 8.55
N ASP A 128 5.68 23.36 9.03
CA ASP A 128 6.22 22.81 10.28
C ASP A 128 7.72 22.48 10.19
N ILE A 129 8.31 22.56 9.00
CA ILE A 129 9.71 22.22 8.75
C ILE A 129 10.48 23.51 8.46
N GLY A 130 11.45 23.87 9.29
CA GLY A 130 12.36 24.99 9.00
C GLY A 130 13.41 24.63 7.93
N GLY A 131 13.67 25.56 7.00
CA GLY A 131 14.79 25.45 6.05
C GLY A 131 14.62 24.41 4.92
N LEU A 132 15.75 23.97 4.36
CA LEU A 132 15.84 22.93 3.32
C LEU A 132 15.04 23.24 2.04
N ASN A 133 14.97 24.51 1.64
CA ASN A 133 14.09 24.97 0.55
C ASN A 133 14.34 24.24 -0.77
N GLU A 134 15.58 23.94 -1.12
CA GLU A 134 15.91 23.19 -2.34
C GLU A 134 15.42 21.74 -2.29
N LEU A 135 15.58 21.08 -1.13
CA LEU A 135 15.12 19.70 -0.95
C LEU A 135 13.60 19.62 -0.94
N LYS A 136 12.94 20.57 -0.26
CA LYS A 136 11.48 20.69 -0.30
C LYS A 136 10.97 20.84 -1.72
N LYS A 137 11.59 21.70 -2.54
CA LYS A 137 11.25 21.86 -3.95
C LYS A 137 11.45 20.56 -4.71
N LYS A 138 12.63 19.91 -4.63
CA LYS A 138 12.89 18.63 -5.32
C LYS A 138 11.87 17.55 -4.93
N LEU A 139 11.54 17.45 -3.64
CA LEU A 139 10.59 16.46 -3.14
C LEU A 139 9.15 16.79 -3.55
N GLN A 140 8.73 18.06 -3.49
CA GLN A 140 7.44 18.51 -4.02
C GLN A 140 7.29 18.19 -5.49
N GLN A 141 8.32 18.46 -6.30
CA GLN A 141 8.29 18.16 -7.73
C GLN A 141 8.18 16.65 -7.96
N ALA A 142 8.96 15.84 -7.26
CA ALA A 142 8.95 14.39 -7.44
C ALA A 142 7.63 13.73 -7.01
N VAL A 143 6.97 14.25 -5.96
CA VAL A 143 5.74 13.63 -5.41
C VAL A 143 4.47 14.25 -6.02
N GLU A 144 4.39 15.58 -6.16
CA GLU A 144 3.17 16.26 -6.62
C GLU A 144 3.01 16.24 -8.14
N TRP A 145 4.09 16.32 -8.93
CA TRP A 145 3.99 16.44 -10.39
C TRP A 145 3.39 15.18 -11.06
N PRO A 146 3.74 13.95 -10.66
CA PRO A 146 3.11 12.76 -11.25
C PRO A 146 1.59 12.71 -11.05
N ILE A 147 1.09 13.30 -9.96
CA ILE A 147 -0.33 13.32 -9.62
C ILE A 147 -1.05 14.47 -10.34
N LYS A 148 -0.44 15.66 -10.36
CA LYS A 148 -1.05 16.88 -10.94
C LYS A 148 -0.95 16.93 -12.47
N TYR A 149 0.12 16.41 -13.05
CA TYR A 149 0.46 16.57 -14.47
C TYR A 149 0.82 15.25 -15.18
N PRO A 150 -0.01 14.19 -15.09
CA PRO A 150 0.31 12.89 -15.68
C PRO A 150 0.43 12.95 -17.21
N GLU A 151 -0.44 13.71 -17.89
CA GLU A 151 -0.45 13.82 -19.35
C GLU A 151 0.78 14.54 -19.89
N GLN A 152 1.23 15.60 -19.20
CA GLN A 152 2.42 16.36 -19.59
C GLN A 152 3.68 15.51 -19.47
N LEU A 153 3.81 14.70 -18.41
CA LEU A 153 4.92 13.76 -18.25
C LEU A 153 4.93 12.71 -19.38
N ALA A 154 3.76 12.14 -19.68
CA ALA A 154 3.62 11.15 -20.75
C ALA A 154 4.01 11.72 -22.12
N ARG A 155 3.60 12.97 -22.42
CA ARG A 155 3.97 13.66 -23.68
C ARG A 155 5.45 13.97 -23.81
N LEU A 156 6.14 14.20 -22.69
CA LEU A 156 7.57 14.45 -22.65
C LEU A 156 8.41 13.15 -22.65
N GLY A 157 7.77 11.98 -22.56
CA GLY A 157 8.45 10.70 -22.44
C GLY A 157 9.23 10.55 -21.13
N ILE A 158 8.89 11.34 -20.11
CA ILE A 158 9.57 11.32 -18.82
C ILE A 158 8.89 10.27 -17.94
N SER A 159 9.62 9.22 -17.59
CA SER A 159 9.15 8.23 -16.61
C SER A 159 9.08 8.87 -15.23
N PRO A 160 7.98 8.67 -14.46
CA PRO A 160 7.88 9.18 -13.10
C PRO A 160 8.95 8.53 -12.23
N VAL A 161 9.52 9.33 -11.30
CA VAL A 161 10.50 8.85 -10.32
C VAL A 161 9.83 7.78 -9.45
N ARG A 162 10.42 6.59 -9.38
CA ARG A 162 9.85 5.46 -8.62
C ARG A 162 10.39 5.37 -7.21
N GLY A 163 11.66 5.74 -7.03
CA GLY A 163 12.33 5.72 -5.74
C GLY A 163 13.16 6.97 -5.47
N ILE A 164 13.05 7.49 -4.25
CA ILE A 164 13.90 8.58 -3.75
C ILE A 164 14.65 8.11 -2.51
N LEU A 165 15.97 8.25 -2.52
CA LEU A 165 16.82 7.96 -1.38
C LEU A 165 17.24 9.27 -0.70
N LEU A 166 16.75 9.49 0.50
CA LEU A 166 17.10 10.59 1.39
C LEU A 166 18.29 10.17 2.25
N HIS A 167 19.40 10.91 2.19
CA HIS A 167 20.54 10.61 3.04
C HIS A 167 21.20 11.85 3.65
N GLY A 168 21.72 11.69 4.86
CA GLY A 168 22.51 12.71 5.55
C GLY A 168 22.62 12.43 7.04
N PRO A 169 23.15 13.35 7.85
CA PRO A 169 23.40 13.10 9.25
C PRO A 169 22.09 12.82 10.04
N PRO A 170 22.18 12.05 11.14
CA PRO A 170 21.05 11.83 12.03
C PRO A 170 20.60 13.16 12.65
N GLY A 171 19.31 13.30 12.93
CA GLY A 171 18.74 14.55 13.49
C GLY A 171 18.37 15.60 12.44
N CYS A 172 18.66 15.39 11.15
CA CYS A 172 17.91 16.07 10.10
C CYS A 172 16.51 15.47 10.06
N SER A 173 15.47 16.31 10.00
CA SER A 173 14.04 15.96 10.01
C SER A 173 13.56 15.15 8.78
N LYS A 174 14.33 14.14 8.32
CA LYS A 174 14.08 13.30 7.14
C LYS A 174 12.72 12.62 7.22
N THR A 175 12.45 11.95 8.34
CA THR A 175 11.18 11.27 8.62
C THR A 175 10.01 12.27 8.62
N THR A 176 10.20 13.47 9.17
CA THR A 176 9.20 14.55 9.17
C THR A 176 8.99 15.13 7.77
N LEU A 177 10.03 15.25 6.96
CA LEU A 177 9.98 15.74 5.57
C LEU A 177 9.14 14.81 4.69
N VAL A 178 9.32 13.51 4.85
CA VAL A 178 8.51 12.51 4.14
C VAL A 178 7.04 12.59 4.54
N LYS A 179 6.78 12.75 5.85
CA LYS A 179 5.42 12.97 6.35
C LYS A 179 4.79 14.22 5.73
N ALA A 180 5.50 15.36 5.69
CA ALA A 180 5.00 16.57 5.04
C ALA A 180 4.73 16.38 3.53
N ALA A 181 5.62 15.66 2.83
CA ALA A 181 5.45 15.37 1.41
C ALA A 181 4.21 14.50 1.14
N ALA A 182 3.96 13.49 1.97
CA ALA A 182 2.78 12.64 1.86
C ALA A 182 1.48 13.41 2.11
N ASN A 183 1.48 14.31 3.10
CA ASN A 183 0.34 15.19 3.35
C ASN A 183 0.05 16.12 2.15
N ALA A 184 1.09 16.75 1.60
CA ALA A 184 0.93 17.66 0.47
C ALA A 184 0.44 16.97 -0.80
N ALA A 185 0.84 15.71 -1.00
CA ALA A 185 0.37 14.88 -2.10
C ALA A 185 -1.00 14.24 -1.86
N GLN A 186 -1.58 14.38 -0.66
CA GLN A 186 -2.80 13.68 -0.22
C GLN A 186 -2.71 12.17 -0.48
N ALA A 187 -1.51 11.60 -0.30
CA ALA A 187 -1.22 10.20 -0.56
C ALA A 187 -1.21 9.37 0.72
N SER A 188 -1.59 8.10 0.61
CA SER A 188 -1.53 7.16 1.74
C SER A 188 -0.08 6.86 2.10
N LEU A 189 0.34 7.13 3.35
CA LEU A 189 1.71 6.85 3.81
C LEU A 189 1.81 5.49 4.50
N PHE A 190 2.73 4.65 4.04
CA PHE A 190 3.09 3.37 4.66
C PHE A 190 4.52 3.46 5.19
N SER A 191 4.71 3.65 6.50
CA SER A 191 6.03 3.66 7.10
C SER A 191 6.46 2.26 7.56
N LEU A 192 7.68 1.86 7.20
CA LEU A 192 8.36 0.67 7.69
C LEU A 192 9.71 1.07 8.30
N SER A 193 9.94 0.70 9.55
CA SER A 193 11.25 0.87 10.19
C SER A 193 12.12 -0.38 10.00
N GLY A 194 13.44 -0.20 9.84
CA GLY A 194 14.39 -1.30 9.86
C GLY A 194 14.24 -2.24 11.06
N ALA A 195 13.88 -1.71 12.23
CA ALA A 195 13.63 -2.49 13.44
C ALA A 195 12.39 -3.41 13.33
N GLU A 196 11.34 -3.00 12.61
CA GLU A 196 10.13 -3.81 12.42
C GLU A 196 10.36 -4.98 11.48
N LEU A 197 11.27 -4.80 10.51
CA LEU A 197 11.60 -5.81 9.51
C LEU A 197 12.65 -6.82 10.03
N TYR A 198 13.48 -6.42 10.98
CA TYR A 198 14.38 -7.31 11.73
C TYR A 198 13.69 -7.90 12.96
N SER A 199 12.63 -8.68 12.76
CA SER A 199 12.08 -9.49 13.85
C SER A 199 12.93 -10.75 14.08
N MET A 200 12.94 -11.27 15.30
CA MET A 200 13.65 -12.53 15.64
C MET A 200 13.03 -13.77 14.96
N TYR A 201 11.89 -13.63 14.28
CA TYR A 201 11.18 -14.72 13.65
C TYR A 201 11.50 -14.78 12.15
N VAL A 202 11.99 -15.95 11.71
CA VAL A 202 12.36 -16.21 10.31
C VAL A 202 11.14 -16.03 9.40
N GLY A 203 11.23 -15.10 8.44
CA GLY A 203 10.25 -14.90 7.37
C GLY A 203 9.16 -13.85 7.66
N GLU A 204 9.00 -13.40 8.91
CA GLU A 204 8.00 -12.40 9.26
C GLU A 204 8.28 -11.04 8.62
N GLY A 205 9.55 -10.61 8.60
CA GLY A 205 9.96 -9.35 7.95
C GLY A 205 9.71 -9.34 6.44
N GLU A 206 9.95 -10.47 5.75
CA GLU A 206 9.67 -10.57 4.31
C GLU A 206 8.17 -10.56 4.02
N ALA A 207 7.38 -11.29 4.81
CA ALA A 207 5.93 -11.29 4.69
C ALA A 207 5.36 -9.89 4.96
N LEU A 208 5.88 -9.17 5.96
CA LEU A 208 5.49 -7.80 6.24
C LEU A 208 5.81 -6.88 5.06
N LEU A 209 7.01 -6.99 4.48
CA LEU A 209 7.41 -6.23 3.31
C LEU A 209 6.46 -6.45 2.13
N ARG A 210 6.25 -7.72 1.73
CA ARG A 210 5.34 -8.09 0.63
C ARG A 210 3.93 -7.57 0.85
N ASN A 211 3.40 -7.77 2.05
CA ASN A 211 2.07 -7.28 2.43
C ASN A 211 1.97 -5.75 2.35
N THR A 212 3.01 -5.01 2.75
CA THR A 212 3.01 -3.54 2.68
C THR A 212 3.01 -3.06 1.23
N PHE A 213 3.83 -3.65 0.35
CA PHE A 213 3.79 -3.32 -1.09
C PHE A 213 2.43 -3.64 -1.72
N GLN A 214 1.86 -4.80 -1.41
CA GLN A 214 0.54 -5.17 -1.90
C GLN A 214 -0.54 -4.18 -1.43
N ARG A 215 -0.52 -3.78 -0.15
CA ARG A 215 -1.45 -2.79 0.41
C ARG A 215 -1.27 -1.41 -0.22
N ALA A 216 -0.03 -0.99 -0.43
CA ALA A 216 0.29 0.26 -1.10
C ALA A 216 -0.24 0.28 -2.56
N ARG A 217 -0.14 -0.84 -3.29
CA ARG A 217 -0.74 -0.98 -4.64
C ARG A 217 -2.25 -0.79 -4.64
N LEU A 218 -2.94 -1.26 -3.61
CA LEU A 218 -4.40 -1.09 -3.47
C LEU A 218 -4.78 0.34 -3.09
N ALA A 219 -3.98 0.98 -2.23
CA ALA A 219 -4.23 2.32 -1.72
C ALA A 219 -3.62 3.46 -2.57
N ALA A 220 -3.24 3.18 -3.83
CA ALA A 220 -2.67 4.19 -4.72
C ALA A 220 -3.65 5.37 -4.94
N PRO A 221 -3.20 6.64 -4.87
CA PRO A 221 -1.81 7.09 -4.75
C PRO A 221 -1.23 6.88 -3.35
N SER A 222 -0.06 6.24 -3.27
CA SER A 222 0.56 5.85 -2.01
C SER A 222 2.08 6.04 -2.01
N ILE A 223 2.60 6.28 -0.81
CA ILE A 223 4.02 6.48 -0.54
C ILE A 223 4.46 5.42 0.47
N ILE A 224 5.46 4.62 0.10
CA ILE A 224 6.10 3.66 1.00
C ILE A 224 7.37 4.32 1.54
N PHE A 225 7.45 4.52 2.85
CA PHE A 225 8.59 5.11 3.51
C PHE A 225 9.38 4.06 4.31
N PHE A 226 10.65 3.88 3.96
CA PHE A 226 11.60 3.06 4.69
C PHE A 226 12.49 3.96 5.55
N ASP A 227 12.34 3.87 6.87
CA ASP A 227 13.27 4.48 7.82
C ASP A 227 14.40 3.51 8.15
N GLU A 228 15.61 4.04 8.36
CA GLU A 228 16.83 3.25 8.62
C GLU A 228 17.08 2.18 7.54
N ALA A 229 16.95 2.59 6.27
CA ALA A 229 17.08 1.67 5.13
C ALA A 229 18.45 0.96 5.08
N ASP A 230 19.50 1.51 5.68
CA ASP A 230 20.82 0.87 5.81
C ASP A 230 20.80 -0.43 6.62
N VAL A 231 19.82 -0.61 7.51
CA VAL A 231 19.66 -1.86 8.28
C VAL A 231 19.22 -3.00 7.35
N ILE A 232 18.32 -2.72 6.41
CA ILE A 232 17.79 -3.69 5.43
C ILE A 232 18.74 -3.85 4.24
N ALA A 233 19.39 -2.77 3.83
CA ALA A 233 20.18 -2.67 2.60
C ALA A 233 21.69 -2.82 2.80
N ALA A 234 22.14 -3.33 3.95
CA ALA A 234 23.55 -3.49 4.26
C ALA A 234 24.27 -4.32 3.17
N LYS A 235 25.41 -3.82 2.69
CA LYS A 235 26.23 -4.48 1.66
C LYS A 235 26.50 -5.96 1.98
N ARG A 236 26.23 -6.82 0.99
CA ARG A 236 26.66 -8.23 0.96
C ARG A 236 28.17 -8.30 1.13
N GLY A 237 28.67 -8.84 2.25
CA GLY A 237 30.09 -9.16 2.42
C GLY A 237 30.82 -8.65 3.67
N GLY A 238 30.16 -8.02 4.63
CA GLY A 238 30.78 -7.68 5.92
C GLY A 238 30.77 -8.84 6.92
N ASN A 239 31.78 -9.72 6.89
CA ASN A 239 32.18 -10.71 7.92
C ASN A 239 31.09 -11.37 8.81
N SER A 240 30.87 -12.68 8.54
CA SER A 240 30.71 -13.78 9.52
C SER A 240 29.72 -13.62 10.69
N SER A 241 28.51 -14.15 10.51
CA SER A 241 27.74 -15.01 11.45
C SER A 241 26.30 -15.11 10.94
N GLY A 242 25.62 -16.23 11.17
CA GLY A 242 24.34 -16.64 10.56
C GLY A 242 23.15 -15.64 10.52
N ASN A 243 23.27 -14.44 11.11
CA ASN A 243 22.27 -13.37 11.05
C ASN A 243 22.32 -12.54 9.74
N GLY A 244 23.43 -12.53 8.99
CA GLY A 244 23.51 -11.80 7.72
C GLY A 244 22.59 -12.33 6.63
N ALA A 245 22.23 -13.62 6.69
CA ALA A 245 21.38 -14.27 5.69
C ALA A 245 19.94 -13.72 5.69
N VAL A 246 19.44 -13.23 6.82
CA VAL A 246 18.07 -12.66 6.91
C VAL A 246 18.01 -11.32 6.18
N GLY A 247 19.01 -10.45 6.40
CA GLY A 247 19.12 -9.17 5.69
C GLY A 247 19.25 -9.35 4.18
N GLU A 248 20.05 -10.32 3.72
CA GLU A 248 20.21 -10.59 2.28
C GLU A 248 18.92 -11.06 1.60
N ARG A 249 18.12 -11.88 2.29
CA ARG A 249 16.82 -12.34 1.76
C ARG A 249 15.79 -11.21 1.74
N LEU A 250 15.79 -10.36 2.77
CA LEU A 250 14.93 -9.19 2.85
C LEU A 250 15.27 -8.18 1.74
N LEU A 251 16.57 -7.92 1.52
CA LEU A 251 17.04 -7.11 0.40
C LEU A 251 16.61 -7.71 -0.95
N SER A 252 16.77 -9.01 -1.14
CA SER A 252 16.36 -9.68 -2.39
C SER A 252 14.84 -9.57 -2.62
N THR A 253 14.05 -9.67 -1.54
CA THR A 253 12.60 -9.44 -1.59
C THR A 253 12.27 -8.00 -1.94
N LEU A 254 12.94 -7.02 -1.32
CA LEU A 254 12.76 -5.60 -1.61
C LEU A 254 13.05 -5.30 -3.09
N LEU A 255 14.15 -5.82 -3.63
CA LEU A 255 14.49 -5.66 -5.04
C LEU A 255 13.41 -6.23 -5.97
N THR A 256 12.91 -7.43 -5.63
CA THR A 256 11.83 -8.08 -6.41
C THR A 256 10.54 -7.26 -6.37
N GLU A 257 10.17 -6.72 -5.22
CA GLU A 257 8.97 -5.88 -5.09
C GLU A 257 9.12 -4.53 -5.81
N MET A 258 10.32 -3.93 -5.78
CA MET A 258 10.63 -2.69 -6.51
C MET A 258 10.59 -2.90 -8.03
N ASP A 259 11.17 -3.99 -8.54
CA ASP A 259 11.11 -4.33 -9.96
C ASP A 259 9.63 -4.58 -10.37
N GLY A 260 8.82 -5.18 -9.49
CA GLY A 260 7.37 -5.33 -9.66
C GLY A 260 6.55 -4.02 -9.55
N LEU A 261 7.16 -2.87 -9.19
CA LEU A 261 6.49 -1.57 -9.25
C LEU A 261 6.49 -0.95 -10.65
N GLU A 262 7.29 -1.45 -11.59
CA GLU A 262 7.34 -0.91 -12.96
C GLU A 262 5.94 -0.90 -13.61
N GLU A 263 5.17 -1.97 -13.40
CA GLU A 263 3.80 -2.12 -13.93
C GLU A 263 2.75 -1.28 -13.18
N ALA A 264 3.02 -0.90 -11.91
CA ALA A 264 2.05 -0.23 -11.05
C ALA A 264 2.21 1.30 -11.09
N THR A 265 1.22 2.03 -11.59
CA THR A 265 1.24 3.50 -11.62
C THR A 265 0.79 4.12 -10.29
N GLY A 266 1.47 5.19 -9.84
CA GLY A 266 1.03 6.00 -8.69
C GLY A 266 1.55 5.55 -7.32
N ILE A 267 2.66 4.79 -7.29
CA ILE A 267 3.34 4.36 -6.06
C ILE A 267 4.75 4.95 -6.06
N LEU A 268 5.12 5.59 -4.96
CA LEU A 268 6.44 6.18 -4.75
C LEU A 268 7.12 5.54 -3.54
N VAL A 269 8.36 5.12 -3.70
CA VAL A 269 9.17 4.58 -2.60
C VAL A 269 10.15 5.65 -2.11
N LEU A 270 10.12 5.94 -0.82
CA LEU A 270 11.04 6.85 -0.15
C LEU A 270 11.86 6.05 0.86
N ALA A 271 13.18 6.19 0.83
CA ALA A 271 14.05 5.56 1.81
C ALA A 271 14.90 6.63 2.51
N ALA A 272 15.03 6.57 3.82
CA ALA A 272 15.93 7.40 4.60
C ALA A 272 17.10 6.57 5.14
N THR A 273 18.31 7.11 5.03
CA THR A 273 19.49 6.52 5.67
C THR A 273 20.42 7.59 6.26
N ASN A 274 21.11 7.22 7.32
CA ASN A 274 22.21 8.01 7.87
C ASN A 274 23.58 7.62 7.27
N ARG A 275 23.64 6.49 6.55
CA ARG A 275 24.88 5.87 6.05
C ARG A 275 24.75 5.50 4.57
N PRO A 276 24.85 6.46 3.63
CA PRO A 276 24.72 6.18 2.20
C PRO A 276 25.76 5.15 1.70
N TYR A 277 26.97 5.12 2.30
CA TYR A 277 28.02 4.17 1.93
C TYR A 277 27.73 2.71 2.30
N ALA A 278 26.80 2.48 3.24
CA ALA A 278 26.44 1.15 3.73
C ALA A 278 25.39 0.46 2.84
N ILE A 279 24.69 1.22 1.99
CA ILE A 279 23.65 0.72 1.09
C ILE A 279 24.26 -0.06 -0.08
N ASP A 280 23.60 -1.17 -0.44
CA ASP A 280 23.93 -1.97 -1.62
C ASP A 280 23.78 -1.17 -2.92
N ALA A 281 24.79 -1.23 -3.79
CA ALA A 281 24.78 -0.53 -5.08
C ALA A 281 23.66 -1.01 -6.01
N ALA A 282 23.10 -2.21 -5.79
CA ALA A 282 21.96 -2.73 -6.54
C ALA A 282 20.69 -1.86 -6.38
N LEU A 283 20.52 -1.19 -5.25
CA LEU A 283 19.38 -0.30 -5.00
C LEU A 283 19.50 1.04 -5.74
N MET A 284 20.73 1.45 -6.05
CA MET A 284 21.04 2.70 -6.78
C MET A 284 21.02 2.52 -8.31
N ARG A 285 20.63 1.34 -8.81
CA ARG A 285 20.50 1.13 -10.25
C ARG A 285 19.26 1.85 -10.79
N PRO A 286 19.31 2.37 -12.03
CA PRO A 286 18.13 2.98 -12.68
C PRO A 286 16.92 2.03 -12.66
N GLY A 287 15.73 2.57 -12.39
CA GLY A 287 14.48 1.82 -12.20
C GLY A 287 14.13 1.55 -10.74
N ARG A 288 15.03 1.89 -9.80
CA ARG A 288 14.84 1.68 -8.35
C ARG A 288 14.90 3.02 -7.61
N PHE A 289 16.01 3.35 -6.97
CA PHE A 289 16.22 4.70 -6.40
C PHE A 289 16.87 5.61 -7.45
N ASP A 290 16.04 6.19 -8.31
CA ASP A 290 16.47 7.08 -9.39
C ASP A 290 16.94 8.45 -8.87
N LEU A 291 16.44 8.87 -7.70
CA LEU A 291 16.75 10.18 -7.12
C LEU A 291 17.45 10.05 -5.76
N GLY A 292 18.76 10.34 -5.74
CA GLY A 292 19.52 10.51 -4.50
C GLY A 292 19.48 11.97 -4.02
N VAL A 293 19.07 12.18 -2.78
CA VAL A 293 18.96 13.51 -2.17
C VAL A 293 19.84 13.60 -0.93
N SER A 294 20.88 14.44 -1.03
CA SER A 294 21.79 14.77 0.07
C SER A 294 21.28 15.93 0.92
N PHE A 295 21.26 15.75 2.23
CA PHE A 295 21.08 16.86 3.18
C PHE A 295 22.35 17.71 3.36
N ASN A 296 23.49 17.28 2.82
CA ASN A 296 24.76 18.00 2.92
C ASN A 296 24.90 19.16 1.91
N ASP A 297 24.05 19.23 0.88
CA ASP A 297 24.11 20.26 -0.17
C ASP A 297 23.64 21.66 0.30
N ILE A 298 23.54 21.88 1.62
CA ILE A 298 22.92 23.08 2.23
C ILE A 298 23.89 23.82 3.17
N PHE A 299 25.05 23.23 3.48
CA PHE A 299 26.09 23.88 4.30
C PHE A 299 27.28 24.39 3.49
N VAL A 300 27.16 24.51 2.17
CA VAL A 300 28.17 25.15 1.30
C VAL A 300 27.62 26.45 0.75
#